data_AF-A0A960WR12-F1
#
_entry.id   AF-A0A960WR12-F1
#
_cell.length_a   1.000
_cell.length_b   1.000
_cell.length_c   1.000
_cell.angle_alpha   90.00
_cell.angle_beta   90.00
_cell.angle_gamma   90.00
#
_symmetry.space_group_name_H-M   'P 1'
#
loop_
_entity.id
_entity.type
_entity.pdbx_description
1 polymer ?
#
loop_
_entity_poly.entity_id
_entity_poly.type
_entity_poly.pdbx_seq_one_letter_code
_entity_poly.pdbx_strand_id
1 'polypeptide(L)'
;MKLPRFLPHATTLVAALSLAAFLSMPVAQESQAPAQQEKAVSNDEFVSLFDGETLAGWAGDPTLWRVEDGAITGETTEGAPLKHNSFLKWTDGELDDFELVAEYRIFGGNSGIQVRSFDLDKPFAVGGYQADIDAAAQWAGTNYGEAFRGILAKRGEKSVINEDGKPEIVGSLGDPAELARGIKKEDWNTYRIVARGNKIVCEINGTVMSEIVDNDTDTRRRAGLLALQLHVGPPMKVQFRNVRLKRLPLGDVKKVVYVAGSPSHPPRMHEHNAGALLAKKLLNTHHADKVLVTTYLNGWPRDPSAFQNADALVIQSDGGPKHPAYWHLRQIDYLRERGVGVGMIHYAVEMTPGETNDTLIAATGGAFEINYSVNPHWDGEFAKLPSHLVARGVKPFTIRDEWYFNMRFKKDMEGVTPILSAVPPQETMSRPDGDHSGNPAVRKMVEAGMPQHVCWVVERPDGGRGFGFTGLHFHDNWANDDLRKTVLNAICWIAGAEIPGEGIGSPTPSQEELDANLDPKPAPKAKAK
;
A
#
# COMPACT_ATOMS: atom_id res chain seq x y z
N MET A 1 95.54 -28.13 -28.16
CA MET A 1 96.07 -29.16 -29.08
C MET A 1 94.98 -30.22 -29.27
N LYS A 2 94.51 -30.39 -30.52
CA LYS A 2 93.65 -31.46 -31.08
C LYS A 2 92.22 -31.68 -30.51
N LEU A 3 91.22 -31.08 -31.18
CA LEU A 3 90.22 -31.69 -32.13
C LEU A 3 89.77 -33.18 -31.93
N PRO A 4 88.59 -33.57 -32.50
CA PRO A 4 87.47 -34.24 -31.85
C PRO A 4 87.04 -35.53 -32.62
N ARG A 5 85.72 -35.86 -32.55
CA ARG A 5 84.88 -36.78 -33.39
C ARG A 5 84.32 -37.94 -32.53
N PHE A 6 83.03 -38.25 -32.54
CA PHE A 6 82.15 -38.50 -33.70
C PHE A 6 80.66 -38.16 -33.45
N LEU A 7 79.97 -37.83 -34.56
CA LEU A 7 78.50 -37.82 -34.81
C LEU A 7 77.95 -39.28 -34.94
N PRO A 8 76.64 -39.57 -35.21
CA PRO A 8 75.43 -38.71 -35.30
C PRO A 8 74.11 -39.26 -34.65
N HIS A 9 73.15 -38.35 -34.50
CA HIS A 9 71.69 -38.39 -34.78
C HIS A 9 70.77 -39.55 -34.32
N ALA A 10 69.84 -39.13 -33.46
CA ALA A 10 68.38 -39.25 -33.56
C ALA A 10 67.71 -40.63 -33.43
N THR A 11 67.05 -40.84 -32.29
CA THR A 11 65.85 -41.67 -32.22
C THR A 11 64.87 -41.03 -31.25
N THR A 12 63.70 -40.71 -31.77
CA THR A 12 62.54 -40.13 -31.09
C THR A 12 61.97 -41.13 -30.09
N LEU A 13 61.85 -40.76 -28.81
CA LEU A 13 61.01 -41.49 -27.86
C LEU A 13 60.01 -40.51 -27.22
N VAL A 14 58.75 -40.72 -27.58
CA VAL A 14 57.57 -40.04 -27.04
C VAL A 14 57.35 -40.55 -25.62
N ALA A 15 57.50 -39.66 -24.63
CA ALA A 15 57.14 -39.95 -23.25
C ALA A 15 55.62 -39.77 -23.07
N ALA A 16 54.97 -40.82 -22.56
CA ALA A 16 53.56 -40.81 -22.22
C ALA A 16 53.31 -39.85 -21.04
N LEU A 17 52.57 -38.76 -21.30
CA LEU A 17 51.93 -37.96 -20.26
C LEU A 17 50.50 -38.44 -20.08
N SER A 18 50.23 -38.97 -18.89
CA SER A 18 48.91 -39.31 -18.38
C SER A 18 48.05 -38.05 -18.28
N LEU A 19 47.01 -37.98 -19.12
CA LEU A 19 45.97 -36.95 -19.07
C LEU A 19 45.03 -37.27 -17.90
N ALA A 20 45.29 -36.68 -16.73
CA ALA A 20 44.32 -36.66 -15.64
C ALA A 20 43.22 -35.66 -16.01
N ALA A 21 42.06 -36.16 -16.45
CA ALA A 21 40.86 -35.37 -16.62
C ALA A 21 40.40 -34.86 -15.24
N PHE A 22 40.66 -33.59 -14.94
CA PHE A 22 39.96 -32.89 -13.87
C PHE A 22 38.50 -32.72 -14.31
N LEU A 23 37.64 -33.66 -13.89
CA LEU A 23 36.21 -33.41 -13.81
C LEU A 23 36.02 -32.26 -12.81
N SER A 24 35.81 -31.05 -13.33
CA SER A 24 35.22 -29.97 -12.55
C SER A 24 33.82 -30.41 -12.15
N MET A 25 33.68 -30.93 -10.93
CA MET A 25 32.37 -31.05 -10.33
C MET A 25 31.74 -29.65 -10.30
N PRO A 26 30.50 -29.46 -10.75
CA PRO A 26 29.80 -28.22 -10.51
C PRO A 26 29.75 -28.07 -8.99
N VAL A 27 30.34 -26.99 -8.48
CA VAL A 27 30.02 -26.53 -7.12
C VAL A 27 28.51 -26.37 -7.14
N ALA A 28 27.81 -27.26 -6.43
CA ALA A 28 26.40 -27.09 -6.16
C ALA A 28 26.29 -25.69 -5.55
N GLN A 29 25.69 -24.79 -6.31
CA GLN A 29 25.37 -23.46 -5.85
C GLN A 29 24.46 -23.68 -4.65
N GLU A 30 25.00 -23.50 -3.43
CA GLU A 30 24.21 -23.49 -2.21
C GLU A 30 23.04 -22.55 -2.49
N SER A 31 21.84 -23.12 -2.53
CA SER A 31 20.61 -22.34 -2.58
C SER A 31 20.70 -21.40 -1.39
N GLN A 32 20.82 -20.10 -1.65
CA GLN A 32 20.66 -19.11 -0.60
C GLN A 32 19.37 -19.48 0.13
N ALA A 33 19.49 -19.78 1.42
CA ALA A 33 18.32 -19.98 2.27
C ALA A 33 17.39 -18.77 2.04
N PRO A 34 16.06 -18.98 1.92
CA PRO A 34 15.15 -17.86 1.74
C PRO A 34 15.44 -16.82 2.82
N ALA A 35 15.55 -15.55 2.41
CA ALA A 35 15.73 -14.42 3.32
C ALA A 35 14.81 -14.62 4.52
N GLN A 36 15.36 -14.54 5.74
CA GLN A 36 14.58 -14.74 6.96
C GLN A 36 13.35 -13.82 6.89
N GLN A 37 12.16 -14.41 6.71
CA GLN A 37 10.92 -13.67 6.60
C GLN A 37 10.80 -12.75 7.82
N GLU A 38 10.64 -11.45 7.56
CA GLU A 38 10.52 -10.44 8.61
C GLU A 38 9.38 -10.78 9.57
N LYS A 39 9.61 -10.50 10.86
CA LYS A 39 8.58 -10.68 11.89
C LYS A 39 7.48 -9.65 11.66
N ALA A 40 6.23 -10.06 11.82
CA ALA A 40 5.09 -9.16 11.72
C ALA A 40 5.12 -8.07 12.80
N VAL A 41 4.72 -6.86 12.42
CA VAL A 41 4.59 -5.70 13.34
C VAL A 41 3.26 -5.78 14.09
N SER A 42 3.31 -5.66 15.42
CA SER A 42 2.10 -5.68 16.26
C SER A 42 1.35 -4.35 16.21
N ASN A 43 0.04 -4.37 16.51
CA ASN A 43 -0.83 -3.18 16.49
C ASN A 43 -0.53 -2.20 17.62
N ASP A 44 -0.02 -2.71 18.73
CA ASP A 44 0.22 -1.91 19.94
C ASP A 44 1.61 -1.27 19.96
N GLU A 45 2.44 -1.61 18.98
CA GLU A 45 3.84 -1.19 18.89
C GLU A 45 3.96 0.17 18.19
N PHE A 46 4.83 1.03 18.72
CA PHE A 46 5.28 2.21 18.01
C PHE A 46 6.40 1.83 17.05
N VAL A 47 6.24 2.15 15.77
CA VAL A 47 7.30 2.03 14.77
C VAL A 47 8.02 3.36 14.59
N SER A 48 9.32 3.32 14.32
CA SER A 48 10.08 4.53 13.98
C SER A 48 9.87 4.90 12.52
N LEU A 49 9.66 6.18 12.23
CA LEU A 49 9.62 6.73 10.87
C LEU A 49 10.94 7.39 10.46
N PHE A 50 11.93 7.40 11.36
CA PHE A 50 13.24 7.98 11.13
C PHE A 50 14.31 7.06 11.74
N ASP A 51 15.34 6.77 10.96
CA ASP A 51 16.42 5.84 11.33
C ASP A 51 17.52 6.51 12.18
N GLY A 52 17.54 7.84 12.27
CA GLY A 52 18.60 8.59 12.95
C GLY A 52 19.80 8.94 12.07
N GLU A 53 19.85 8.45 10.83
CA GLU A 53 21.04 8.50 9.98
C GLU A 53 20.75 9.13 8.61
N THR A 54 19.59 8.86 8.02
CA THR A 54 19.23 9.26 6.66
C THR A 54 17.82 9.85 6.58
N LEU A 55 17.54 10.55 5.48
CA LEU A 55 16.17 10.97 5.14
C LEU A 55 15.44 9.93 4.28
N ALA A 56 15.81 8.64 4.37
CA ALA A 56 15.09 7.58 3.69
C ALA A 56 13.61 7.59 4.11
N GLY A 57 12.71 7.52 3.13
CA GLY A 57 11.27 7.67 3.36
C GLY A 57 10.79 9.11 3.47
N TRP A 58 11.67 10.11 3.36
CA TRP A 58 11.32 11.53 3.42
C TRP A 58 11.73 12.29 2.15
N ALA A 59 10.93 13.26 1.73
CA ALA A 59 11.19 14.09 0.56
C ALA A 59 10.98 15.58 0.88
N GLY A 60 11.99 16.39 0.60
CA GLY A 60 12.02 17.83 0.84
C GLY A 60 13.15 18.48 0.05
N ASP A 61 13.26 19.81 0.12
CA ASP A 61 14.38 20.52 -0.50
C ASP A 61 15.70 20.14 0.19
N PRO A 62 16.66 19.51 -0.53
CA PRO A 62 17.92 19.05 0.06
C PRO A 62 18.85 20.19 0.48
N THR A 63 18.56 21.44 0.08
CA THR A 63 19.30 22.62 0.55
C THR A 63 18.84 23.09 1.92
N LEU A 64 17.64 22.68 2.35
CA LEU A 64 17.03 23.07 3.63
C LEU A 64 17.06 21.94 4.66
N TRP A 65 16.98 20.69 4.20
CA TRP A 65 16.81 19.52 5.06
C TRP A 65 18.02 18.59 5.00
N ARG A 66 18.49 18.18 6.17
CA ARG A 66 19.59 17.22 6.35
C ARG A 66 19.42 16.45 7.66
N VAL A 67 20.19 15.38 7.84
CA VAL A 67 20.39 14.78 9.17
C VAL A 67 21.60 15.44 9.83
N GLU A 68 21.44 15.88 11.07
CA GLU A 68 22.51 16.44 11.90
C GLU A 68 22.31 15.99 13.34
N ASP A 69 23.37 15.47 13.98
CA ASP A 69 23.36 14.97 15.37
C ASP A 69 22.25 13.95 15.67
N GLY A 70 21.97 13.05 14.72
CA GLY A 70 20.91 12.05 14.86
C GLY A 70 19.50 12.62 14.79
N ALA A 71 19.31 13.82 14.23
CA ALA A 71 18.02 14.48 14.09
C ALA A 71 17.79 15.00 12.67
N ILE A 72 16.55 14.90 12.19
CA ILE A 72 16.09 15.61 11.00
C ILE A 72 16.18 17.10 11.30
N THR A 73 16.96 17.82 10.50
CA THR A 73 17.28 19.23 10.71
C THR A 73 16.80 20.04 9.50
N GLY A 74 15.90 20.97 9.76
CA GLY A 74 15.48 22.00 8.80
C GLY A 74 16.08 23.35 9.19
N GLU A 75 16.63 24.07 8.23
CA GLU A 75 17.25 25.37 8.49
C GLU A 75 17.04 26.37 7.36
N THR A 76 16.79 27.63 7.72
CA THR A 76 16.78 28.78 6.81
C THR A 76 17.82 29.79 7.26
N THR A 77 18.39 30.53 6.30
CA THR A 77 19.43 31.54 6.56
C THR A 77 19.03 32.88 5.97
N GLU A 78 19.63 33.96 6.47
CA GLU A 78 19.36 35.31 5.97
C GLU A 78 19.74 35.48 4.50
N GLY A 79 20.77 34.76 4.03
CA GLY A 79 21.24 34.80 2.65
C GLY A 79 20.34 34.05 1.64
N ALA A 80 19.43 33.21 2.12
CA ALA A 80 18.51 32.42 1.29
C ALA A 80 17.13 32.30 1.97
N PRO A 81 16.37 33.41 2.06
CA PRO A 81 15.06 33.38 2.69
C PRO A 81 14.05 32.59 1.85
N LEU A 82 13.12 31.93 2.53
CA LEU A 82 12.02 31.22 1.88
C LEU A 82 11.05 32.21 1.20
N LYS A 83 10.49 31.80 0.06
CA LYS A 83 9.42 32.53 -0.63
C LYS A 83 8.02 32.05 -0.23
N HIS A 84 7.94 30.85 0.31
CA HIS A 84 6.73 30.18 0.80
C HIS A 84 7.16 29.11 1.81
N ASN A 85 6.22 28.63 2.62
CA ASN A 85 6.46 27.53 3.55
C ASN A 85 6.93 26.29 2.77
N SER A 86 7.99 25.65 3.26
CA SER A 86 8.58 24.45 2.66
C SER A 86 8.51 23.30 3.66
N PHE A 87 8.27 22.09 3.17
CA PHE A 87 7.99 20.95 4.02
C PHE A 87 8.82 19.73 3.65
N LEU A 88 9.26 18.98 4.66
CA LEU A 88 9.79 17.63 4.52
C LEU A 88 8.64 16.64 4.67
N LYS A 89 8.22 16.00 3.59
CA LYS A 89 7.07 15.08 3.54
C LYS A 89 7.55 13.66 3.80
N TRP A 90 6.84 12.92 4.65
CA TRP A 90 7.01 11.47 4.72
C TRP A 90 6.32 10.83 3.51
N THR A 91 7.00 9.90 2.84
CA THR A 91 6.61 9.39 1.51
C THR A 91 6.24 7.91 1.50
N ASP A 92 6.40 7.22 2.62
CA ASP A 92 6.12 5.77 2.67
C ASP A 92 4.65 5.45 2.93
N GLY A 93 3.84 6.43 3.34
CA GLY A 93 2.41 6.25 3.55
C GLY A 93 1.65 7.54 3.89
N GLU A 94 0.35 7.37 4.18
CA GLU A 94 -0.55 8.42 4.68
C GLU A 94 -0.93 8.13 6.13
N LEU A 95 -1.15 9.17 6.93
CA LEU A 95 -1.71 9.10 8.29
C LEU A 95 -3.23 9.03 8.26
N ASP A 96 -3.82 8.11 9.00
CA ASP A 96 -5.26 7.97 9.25
C ASP A 96 -5.58 8.22 10.73
N ASP A 97 -6.11 7.24 11.47
CA ASP A 97 -6.23 7.28 12.92
C ASP A 97 -4.93 6.79 13.56
N PHE A 98 -4.30 7.62 14.38
CA PHE A 98 -2.94 7.38 14.86
C PHE A 98 -2.65 8.04 16.20
N GLU A 99 -1.55 7.57 16.79
CA GLU A 99 -0.78 8.25 17.81
C GLU A 99 0.63 8.48 17.28
N LEU A 100 1.03 9.74 17.14
CA LEU A 100 2.33 10.18 16.67
C LEU A 100 3.06 10.84 17.84
N VAL A 101 4.31 10.43 18.06
CA VAL A 101 5.20 11.05 19.04
C VAL A 101 6.46 11.48 18.32
N ALA A 102 6.87 12.72 18.52
CA ALA A 102 8.15 13.24 18.03
C ALA A 102 8.79 14.11 19.10
N GLU A 103 10.11 14.09 19.20
CA GLU A 103 10.84 15.11 19.94
C GLU A 103 11.27 16.22 18.99
N TYR A 104 11.12 17.47 19.43
CA TYR A 104 11.56 18.64 18.67
C TYR A 104 12.34 19.62 19.54
N ARG A 105 13.21 20.39 18.90
CA ARG A 105 13.76 21.65 19.42
C ARG A 105 13.86 22.68 18.31
N ILE A 106 13.69 23.95 18.64
CA ILE A 106 13.62 25.04 17.67
C ILE A 106 14.44 26.23 18.15
N PHE A 107 15.16 26.86 17.22
CA PHE A 107 15.98 28.05 17.39
C PHE A 107 15.49 29.12 16.42
N GLY A 108 14.69 30.07 16.93
CA GLY A 108 14.03 31.10 16.12
C GLY A 108 12.87 30.58 15.25
N GLY A 109 12.06 31.52 14.77
CA GLY A 109 10.99 31.24 13.78
C GLY A 109 9.81 30.39 14.28
N ASN A 110 9.10 29.82 13.29
CA ASN A 110 7.87 29.05 13.44
C ASN A 110 7.99 27.75 12.61
N SER A 111 7.45 26.66 13.10
CA SER A 111 7.43 25.33 12.49
C SER A 111 6.12 24.64 12.86
N GLY A 112 5.96 23.40 12.45
CA GLY A 112 4.80 22.60 12.79
C GLY A 112 4.90 21.21 12.21
N ILE A 113 4.08 20.33 12.76
CA ILE A 113 3.91 18.96 12.27
C ILE A 113 2.56 18.90 11.57
N GLN A 114 2.61 18.72 10.25
CA GLN A 114 1.44 18.55 9.39
C GLN A 114 0.93 17.12 9.51
N VAL A 115 -0.38 16.96 9.72
CA VAL A 115 -1.03 15.66 9.86
C VAL A 115 -2.32 15.60 9.06
N ARG A 116 -2.55 14.47 8.38
CA ARG A 116 -3.67 14.28 7.46
C ARG A 116 -3.76 15.37 6.37
N SER A 117 -2.60 15.92 6.00
CA SER A 117 -2.48 17.03 5.06
C SER A 117 -2.61 16.56 3.60
N PHE A 118 -2.57 17.48 2.65
CA PHE A 118 -2.66 17.22 1.22
C PHE A 118 -1.64 18.07 0.46
N ASP A 119 -1.25 17.59 -0.71
CA ASP A 119 -0.34 18.32 -1.60
C ASP A 119 -0.99 19.59 -2.14
N LEU A 120 -0.18 20.64 -2.26
CA LEU A 120 -0.52 21.83 -3.04
C LEU A 120 0.24 21.80 -4.36
N ASP A 121 -0.24 22.56 -5.35
CA ASP A 121 0.41 22.72 -6.66
C ASP A 121 1.65 23.65 -6.57
N LYS A 122 2.56 23.34 -5.65
CA LYS A 122 3.85 24.00 -5.43
C LYS A 122 4.86 22.99 -4.88
N PRO A 123 6.14 23.07 -5.27
CA PRO A 123 7.18 22.18 -4.75
C PRO A 123 7.23 22.19 -3.22
N PHE A 124 7.28 21.00 -2.63
CA PHE A 124 7.40 20.82 -1.18
C PHE A 124 6.35 21.55 -0.34
N ALA A 125 5.21 21.95 -0.90
CA ALA A 125 4.13 22.61 -0.17
C ALA A 125 3.00 21.62 0.18
N VAL A 126 2.38 21.82 1.34
CA VAL A 126 1.20 21.08 1.78
C VAL A 126 0.18 22.03 2.41
N GLY A 127 -1.08 21.61 2.47
CA GLY A 127 -2.11 22.23 3.28
C GLY A 127 -2.82 21.19 4.15
N GLY A 128 -3.43 21.59 5.26
CA GLY A 128 -4.13 20.68 6.17
C GLY A 128 -3.94 21.01 7.64
N TYR A 129 -4.21 20.03 8.51
CA TYR A 129 -4.07 20.20 9.96
C TYR A 129 -2.60 20.25 10.35
N GLN A 130 -2.25 21.22 11.17
CA GLN A 130 -0.91 21.46 11.66
C GLN A 130 -0.93 21.58 13.18
N ALA A 131 0.00 20.88 13.81
CA ALA A 131 0.33 21.03 15.22
C ALA A 131 1.50 22.03 15.32
N ASP A 132 1.20 23.27 15.73
CA ASP A 132 2.14 24.39 15.66
C ASP A 132 3.27 24.29 16.70
N ILE A 133 4.45 24.77 16.29
CA ILE A 133 5.68 24.90 17.08
C ILE A 133 6.27 26.29 16.80
N ASP A 134 6.64 27.06 17.82
CA ASP A 134 7.38 28.31 17.59
C ASP A 134 8.37 28.59 18.73
N ALA A 135 9.46 29.26 18.40
CA ALA A 135 10.52 29.56 19.39
C ALA A 135 10.07 30.56 20.47
N ALA A 136 9.11 31.43 20.14
CA ALA A 136 8.56 32.39 21.10
C ALA A 136 7.51 31.78 22.03
N ALA A 137 7.10 30.52 21.79
CA ALA A 137 5.99 29.84 22.46
C ALA A 137 4.67 30.63 22.39
N GLN A 138 4.49 31.45 21.35
CA GLN A 138 3.25 32.18 21.12
C GLN A 138 2.16 31.26 20.53
N TRP A 139 2.55 30.38 19.62
CA TRP A 139 1.66 29.51 18.84
C TRP A 139 1.80 28.03 19.20
N ALA A 140 2.92 27.64 19.82
CA ALA A 140 3.23 26.26 20.18
C ALA A 140 2.07 25.58 20.91
N GLY A 141 1.59 24.47 20.35
CA GLY A 141 0.43 23.73 20.86
C GLY A 141 -0.92 24.11 20.23
N THR A 142 -0.95 25.07 19.29
CA THR A 142 -2.14 25.42 18.50
C THR A 142 -2.40 24.36 17.44
N ASN A 143 -3.69 24.05 17.23
CA ASN A 143 -4.16 23.32 16.06
C ASN A 143 -4.51 24.34 14.97
N TYR A 144 -3.78 24.31 13.86
CA TYR A 144 -3.87 25.26 12.77
C TYR A 144 -4.21 24.54 11.45
N GLY A 145 -4.85 25.24 10.52
CA GLY A 145 -5.20 24.77 9.19
C GLY A 145 -4.38 25.51 8.14
N GLU A 146 -3.17 25.01 7.85
CA GLU A 146 -2.26 25.58 6.85
C GLU A 146 -2.87 25.50 5.45
N ALA A 147 -2.92 26.63 4.73
CA ALA A 147 -3.58 26.73 3.43
C ALA A 147 -4.98 26.06 3.41
N PHE A 148 -5.66 26.10 4.56
CA PHE A 148 -6.88 25.34 4.81
C PHE A 148 -7.90 26.23 5.54
N ARG A 149 -7.93 26.21 6.88
CA ARG A 149 -8.96 26.91 7.69
C ARG A 149 -8.41 27.89 8.73
N GLY A 150 -7.10 28.12 8.78
CA GLY A 150 -6.51 29.02 9.78
C GLY A 150 -6.57 28.44 11.20
N ILE A 151 -6.74 29.27 12.23
CA ILE A 151 -6.73 28.79 13.62
C ILE A 151 -7.96 27.92 13.91
N LEU A 152 -7.75 26.66 14.32
CA LEU A 152 -8.82 25.72 14.69
C LEU A 152 -9.02 25.65 16.21
N ALA A 153 -7.93 25.62 16.98
CA ALA A 153 -7.93 25.77 18.43
C ALA A 153 -6.57 26.28 18.90
N LYS A 154 -6.53 27.40 19.61
CA LYS A 154 -5.30 27.90 20.24
C LYS A 154 -4.91 27.03 21.42
N ARG A 155 -3.67 27.19 21.89
CA ARG A 155 -3.24 26.62 23.17
C ARG A 155 -4.23 27.02 24.29
N GLY A 156 -4.73 26.04 25.03
CA GLY A 156 -5.72 26.20 26.08
C GLY A 156 -7.18 26.04 25.63
N GLU A 157 -7.45 25.86 24.34
CA GLU A 157 -8.81 25.76 23.80
C GLU A 157 -9.21 24.33 23.44
N LYS A 158 -10.49 24.04 23.62
CA LYS A 158 -11.19 22.92 22.98
C LYS A 158 -12.18 23.50 21.99
N SER A 159 -12.12 23.08 20.74
CA SER A 159 -13.01 23.58 19.69
C SER A 159 -13.79 22.46 19.00
N VAL A 160 -15.00 22.78 18.56
CA VAL A 160 -15.75 21.99 17.59
C VAL A 160 -15.77 22.79 16.30
N ILE A 161 -15.35 22.19 15.18
CA ILE A 161 -15.55 22.78 13.87
C ILE A 161 -16.90 22.30 13.36
N ASN A 162 -17.82 23.24 13.17
CA ASN A 162 -19.18 22.94 12.72
C ASN A 162 -19.22 22.65 11.20
N GLU A 163 -20.36 22.21 10.68
CA GLU A 163 -20.56 21.89 9.26
C GLU A 163 -20.28 23.08 8.32
N ASP A 164 -20.34 24.32 8.82
CA ASP A 164 -19.97 25.53 8.07
C ASP A 164 -18.45 25.78 8.02
N GLY A 165 -17.65 24.85 8.53
CA GLY A 165 -16.20 24.90 8.56
C GLY A 165 -15.62 25.83 9.63
N LYS A 166 -16.45 26.45 10.49
CA LYS A 166 -15.99 27.42 11.49
C LYS A 166 -15.72 26.78 12.85
N PRO A 167 -14.58 27.10 13.50
CA PRO A 167 -14.31 26.65 14.85
C PRO A 167 -15.13 27.42 15.88
N GLU A 168 -15.77 26.69 16.79
CA GLU A 168 -16.45 27.18 17.98
C GLU A 168 -15.72 26.67 19.23
N ILE A 169 -15.33 27.58 20.13
CA ILE A 169 -14.66 27.21 21.38
C ILE A 169 -15.72 26.67 22.35
N VAL A 170 -15.63 25.38 22.68
CA VAL A 170 -16.59 24.67 23.55
C VAL A 170 -16.02 24.38 24.94
N GLY A 171 -14.75 24.68 25.18
CA GLY A 171 -14.13 24.46 26.48
C GLY A 171 -12.71 24.98 26.59
N SER A 172 -12.18 24.91 27.80
CA SER A 172 -10.81 25.29 28.13
C SER A 172 -10.01 24.10 28.67
N LEU A 173 -8.72 24.07 28.36
CA LEU A 173 -7.70 23.17 28.89
C LEU A 173 -6.83 23.84 29.96
N GLY A 174 -7.09 25.11 30.28
CA GLY A 174 -6.30 25.90 31.22
C GLY A 174 -5.88 27.25 30.63
N ASP A 175 -5.18 28.03 31.45
CA ASP A 175 -4.63 29.32 31.04
C ASP A 175 -3.49 29.14 30.01
N PRO A 176 -3.55 29.79 28.84
CA PRO A 176 -2.54 29.62 27.79
C PRO A 176 -1.12 30.01 28.20
N ALA A 177 -0.95 30.94 29.13
CA ALA A 177 0.38 31.36 29.60
C ALA A 177 0.95 30.35 30.61
N GLU A 178 0.12 29.76 31.48
CA GLU A 178 0.52 28.66 32.36
C GLU A 178 0.93 27.42 31.55
N LEU A 179 0.14 27.05 30.54
CA LEU A 179 0.48 25.92 29.65
C LEU A 179 1.81 26.14 28.91
N ALA A 180 2.10 27.38 28.51
CA ALA A 180 3.35 27.74 27.83
C ALA A 180 4.60 27.50 28.69
N ARG A 181 4.50 27.55 30.03
CA ARG A 181 5.64 27.35 30.94
C ARG A 181 6.21 25.94 30.88
N GLY A 182 5.41 24.96 30.44
CA GLY A 182 5.85 23.59 30.23
C GLY A 182 6.71 23.40 28.98
N ILE A 183 6.81 24.41 28.10
CA ILE A 183 7.56 24.35 26.85
C ILE A 183 8.99 24.85 27.09
N LYS A 184 9.97 24.00 26.83
CA LYS A 184 11.39 24.31 27.03
C LYS A 184 11.91 25.08 25.83
N LYS A 185 12.51 26.25 26.07
CA LYS A 185 13.11 27.07 25.01
C LYS A 185 14.43 26.46 24.56
N GLU A 186 14.61 26.33 23.25
CA GLU A 186 15.87 25.86 22.61
C GLU A 186 16.34 24.47 23.06
N ASP A 187 15.46 23.70 23.72
CA ASP A 187 15.72 22.37 24.25
C ASP A 187 14.64 21.39 23.77
N TRP A 188 14.86 20.09 23.99
CA TRP A 188 14.00 19.03 23.52
C TRP A 188 12.65 19.01 24.27
N ASN A 189 11.60 19.09 23.47
CA ASN A 189 10.21 18.94 23.85
C ASN A 189 9.63 17.71 23.16
N THR A 190 8.80 16.94 23.87
CA THR A 190 8.05 15.83 23.28
C THR A 190 6.69 16.35 22.81
N TYR A 191 6.42 16.27 21.51
CA TYR A 191 5.11 16.50 20.94
C TYR A 191 4.41 15.17 20.72
N ARG A 192 3.19 15.03 21.24
CA ARG A 192 2.30 13.90 21.01
C ARG A 192 1.03 14.39 20.33
N ILE A 193 0.68 13.77 19.20
CA ILE A 193 -0.51 14.08 18.40
C ILE A 193 -1.34 12.82 18.31
N VAL A 194 -2.59 12.89 18.73
CA VAL A 194 -3.54 11.78 18.66
C VAL A 194 -4.69 12.18 17.75
N ALA A 195 -4.88 11.43 16.66
CA ALA A 195 -6.02 11.60 15.77
C ALA A 195 -6.89 10.33 15.82
N ARG A 196 -8.16 10.48 16.20
CA ARG A 196 -9.14 9.37 16.24
C ARG A 196 -10.48 9.84 15.71
N GLY A 197 -10.99 9.19 14.67
CA GLY A 197 -12.17 9.63 13.96
C GLY A 197 -11.95 11.04 13.41
N ASN A 198 -12.78 11.97 13.86
CA ASN A 198 -12.69 13.39 13.55
C ASN A 198 -12.10 14.25 14.69
N LYS A 199 -11.55 13.63 15.73
CA LYS A 199 -10.93 14.33 16.86
C LYS A 199 -9.41 14.34 16.74
N ILE A 200 -8.79 15.51 16.93
CA ILE A 200 -7.33 15.67 17.00
C ILE A 200 -6.97 16.33 18.33
N VAL A 201 -6.00 15.76 19.04
CA VAL A 201 -5.49 16.26 20.31
C VAL A 201 -3.99 16.49 20.18
N CYS A 202 -3.53 17.68 20.55
CA CYS A 202 -2.13 18.07 20.56
C CYS A 202 -1.64 18.18 22.00
N GLU A 203 -0.53 17.54 22.32
CA GLU A 203 0.07 17.49 23.64
C GLU A 203 1.57 17.80 23.55
N ILE A 204 2.08 18.62 24.47
CA ILE A 204 3.52 18.91 24.58
C ILE A 204 3.96 18.59 26.01
N ASN A 205 5.02 17.78 26.15
CA ASN A 205 5.61 17.37 27.43
C ASN A 205 4.57 16.82 28.44
N GLY A 206 3.64 15.98 27.99
CA GLY A 206 2.60 15.39 28.87
C GLY A 206 1.38 16.28 29.09
N THR A 207 1.38 17.51 28.56
CA THR A 207 0.31 18.49 28.80
C THR A 207 -0.51 18.72 27.54
N VAL A 208 -1.83 18.53 27.62
CA VAL A 208 -2.74 18.75 26.49
C VAL A 208 -2.82 20.24 26.18
N MET A 209 -2.44 20.61 24.96
CA MET A 209 -2.34 22.00 24.52
C MET A 209 -3.58 22.44 23.76
N SER A 210 -4.13 21.61 22.88
CA SER A 210 -5.36 21.91 22.16
C SER A 210 -6.11 20.64 21.79
N GLU A 211 -7.41 20.77 21.61
CA GLU A 211 -8.31 19.70 21.15
C GLU A 211 -9.27 20.26 20.11
N ILE A 212 -9.44 19.53 19.01
CA ILE A 212 -10.48 19.82 18.02
C ILE A 212 -11.35 18.59 17.75
N VAL A 213 -12.63 18.81 17.47
CA VAL A 213 -13.54 17.84 16.85
C VAL A 213 -14.06 18.44 15.56
N ASP A 214 -13.80 17.81 14.42
CA ASP A 214 -14.15 18.36 13.10
C ASP A 214 -15.41 17.70 12.53
N ASN A 215 -16.56 18.37 12.68
CA ASN A 215 -17.85 17.87 12.19
C ASN A 215 -18.13 18.27 10.73
N ASP A 216 -17.29 19.08 10.10
CA ASP A 216 -17.40 19.43 8.68
C ASP A 216 -17.10 18.21 7.80
N THR A 217 -18.13 17.44 7.44
CA THR A 217 -17.98 16.24 6.61
C THR A 217 -17.49 16.51 5.20
N ASP A 218 -17.67 17.75 4.71
CA ASP A 218 -17.36 18.11 3.33
C ASP A 218 -15.87 18.34 3.15
N THR A 219 -15.21 18.92 4.15
CA THR A 219 -13.79 19.26 4.03
C THR A 219 -12.88 18.57 5.05
N ARG A 220 -13.41 17.98 6.13
CA ARG A 220 -12.58 17.23 7.10
C ARG A 220 -11.84 16.10 6.42
N ARG A 221 -10.65 15.80 6.92
CA ARG A 221 -9.85 14.68 6.40
C ARG A 221 -9.72 13.56 7.42
N ARG A 222 -10.02 12.34 6.95
CA ARG A 222 -9.80 11.09 7.71
C ARG A 222 -8.41 10.52 7.49
N ALA A 223 -7.75 10.88 6.39
CA ALA A 223 -6.37 10.54 6.12
C ALA A 223 -5.63 11.58 5.26
N GLY A 224 -4.31 11.53 5.27
CA GLY A 224 -3.45 12.36 4.42
C GLY A 224 -1.99 12.36 4.85
N LEU A 225 -1.22 13.32 4.36
CA LEU A 225 0.23 13.38 4.51
C LEU A 225 0.68 13.70 5.94
N LEU A 226 1.90 13.24 6.26
CA LEU A 226 2.73 13.73 7.35
C LEU A 226 3.82 14.62 6.78
N ALA A 227 4.02 15.81 7.33
CA ALA A 227 5.15 16.65 6.94
C ALA A 227 5.67 17.54 8.07
N LEU A 228 6.93 17.96 7.97
CA LEU A 228 7.59 18.85 8.92
C LEU A 228 7.84 20.20 8.25
N GLN A 229 7.49 21.30 8.92
CA GLN A 229 7.49 22.64 8.31
C GLN A 229 8.78 23.43 8.57
N LEU A 230 9.24 24.14 7.54
CA LEU A 230 9.99 25.39 7.66
C LEU A 230 9.10 26.55 7.21
N HIS A 231 8.84 27.48 8.13
CA HIS A 231 7.96 28.61 7.88
C HIS A 231 8.72 29.77 7.22
N VAL A 232 8.03 30.53 6.37
CA VAL A 232 8.56 31.78 5.81
C VAL A 232 8.75 32.82 6.91
N GLY A 233 9.93 33.42 7.02
CA GLY A 233 10.18 34.40 8.07
C GLY A 233 11.66 34.60 8.37
N PRO A 234 11.99 35.09 9.58
CA PRO A 234 13.37 35.19 10.04
C PRO A 234 14.10 33.84 9.96
N PRO A 235 15.45 33.85 9.90
CA PRO A 235 16.24 32.63 9.97
C PRO A 235 15.83 31.76 11.14
N MET A 236 15.72 30.46 10.88
CA MET A 236 15.31 29.49 11.89
C MET A 236 16.02 28.17 11.70
N LYS A 237 16.14 27.43 12.78
CA LYS A 237 16.56 26.03 12.78
C LYS A 237 15.58 25.22 13.62
N VAL A 238 15.09 24.11 13.08
CA VAL A 238 14.26 23.16 13.81
C VAL A 238 14.85 21.77 13.66
N GLN A 239 14.82 20.99 14.73
CA GLN A 239 15.28 19.61 14.73
C GLN A 239 14.20 18.68 15.27
N PHE A 240 14.05 17.53 14.63
CA PHE A 240 13.13 16.48 15.01
C PHE A 240 13.86 15.14 15.17
N ARG A 241 13.53 14.38 16.21
CA ARG A 241 14.02 13.01 16.41
C ARG A 241 12.96 12.15 17.09
N ASN A 242 13.22 10.85 17.20
CA ASN A 242 12.29 9.90 17.83
C ASN A 242 10.87 10.00 17.25
N VAL A 243 10.77 10.19 15.93
CA VAL A 243 9.49 10.29 15.20
C VAL A 243 8.89 8.89 15.11
N ARG A 244 7.91 8.61 15.95
CA ARG A 244 7.32 7.29 16.13
C ARG A 244 5.82 7.32 15.92
N LEU A 245 5.32 6.32 15.20
CA LEU A 245 3.93 6.18 14.82
C LEU A 245 3.35 4.89 15.37
N LYS A 246 2.12 4.96 15.85
CA LYS A 246 1.28 3.79 16.12
C LYS A 246 -0.09 4.04 15.51
N ARG A 247 -0.58 3.13 14.68
CA ARG A 247 -1.93 3.22 14.11
C ARG A 247 -2.96 2.87 15.18
N LEU A 248 -4.07 3.59 15.16
CA LEU A 248 -5.23 3.30 16.00
C LEU A 248 -6.33 2.64 15.15
N PRO A 249 -7.14 1.75 15.73
CA PRO A 249 -8.36 1.29 15.06
C PRO A 249 -9.26 2.48 14.72
N LEU A 250 -9.80 2.50 13.51
CA LEU A 250 -10.65 3.59 13.02
C LEU A 250 -11.99 3.64 13.77
N GLY A 251 -12.49 2.48 14.20
CA GLY A 251 -13.66 2.34 15.07
C GLY A 251 -14.99 2.48 14.32
N ASP A 252 -15.21 3.60 13.64
CA ASP A 252 -16.45 3.92 12.92
C ASP A 252 -16.50 3.37 11.49
N VAL A 253 -15.34 3.24 10.85
CA VAL A 253 -15.19 2.71 9.49
C VAL A 253 -14.17 1.58 9.42
N LYS A 254 -14.28 0.74 8.40
CA LYS A 254 -13.37 -0.37 8.12
C LYS A 254 -12.17 0.06 7.29
N LYS A 255 -10.98 -0.33 7.72
CA LYS A 255 -9.73 -0.02 7.02
C LYS A 255 -9.41 -1.06 5.96
N VAL A 256 -9.31 -0.61 4.71
CA VAL A 256 -8.80 -1.44 3.61
C VAL A 256 -7.40 -0.98 3.23
N VAL A 257 -6.44 -1.89 3.30
CA VAL A 257 -5.09 -1.70 2.77
C VAL A 257 -5.04 -2.32 1.37
N TYR A 258 -4.85 -1.49 0.35
CA TYR A 258 -4.77 -1.90 -1.04
C TYR A 258 -3.33 -1.79 -1.52
N VAL A 259 -2.71 -2.92 -1.86
CA VAL A 259 -1.33 -3.00 -2.36
C VAL A 259 -1.37 -3.22 -3.87
N ALA A 260 -0.76 -2.29 -4.61
CA ALA A 260 -0.53 -2.41 -6.04
C ALA A 260 0.89 -2.92 -6.32
N GLY A 261 1.02 -3.90 -7.21
CA GLY A 261 2.32 -4.37 -7.68
C GLY A 261 3.05 -3.33 -8.53
N SER A 262 4.32 -3.62 -8.85
CA SER A 262 5.10 -2.79 -9.77
C SER A 262 4.48 -2.78 -11.18
N PRO A 263 4.71 -1.71 -11.97
CA PRO A 263 4.26 -1.64 -13.36
C PRO A 263 4.75 -2.84 -14.18
N SER A 264 3.84 -3.44 -14.95
CA SER A 264 4.13 -4.55 -15.86
C SER A 264 3.27 -4.43 -17.12
N HIS A 265 3.53 -5.28 -18.13
CA HIS A 265 2.76 -5.34 -19.38
C HIS A 265 2.71 -4.02 -20.18
N PRO A 266 2.16 -4.03 -21.41
CA PRO A 266 1.90 -2.82 -22.17
C PRO A 266 0.87 -1.89 -21.50
N PRO A 267 0.78 -0.62 -21.93
CA PRO A 267 -0.24 0.30 -21.45
C PRO A 267 -1.65 -0.28 -21.55
N ARG A 268 -2.47 0.02 -20.54
CA ARG A 268 -3.85 -0.42 -20.33
C ARG A 268 -4.05 -1.90 -19.97
N MET A 269 -2.96 -2.64 -19.78
CA MET A 269 -2.95 -4.01 -19.25
C MET A 269 -2.19 -4.05 -17.93
N HIS A 270 -2.68 -4.68 -16.87
CA HIS A 270 -2.00 -4.73 -15.57
C HIS A 270 -1.65 -3.31 -15.04
N GLU A 271 -2.62 -2.39 -15.09
CA GLU A 271 -2.48 -1.06 -14.49
C GLU A 271 -2.80 -1.15 -13.00
N HIS A 272 -1.83 -1.68 -12.23
CA HIS A 272 -2.02 -1.99 -10.81
C HIS A 272 -2.21 -0.73 -9.98
N ASN A 273 -1.38 0.30 -10.20
CA ASN A 273 -1.48 1.53 -9.43
C ASN A 273 -2.74 2.30 -9.81
N ALA A 274 -3.04 2.42 -11.10
CA ALA A 274 -4.26 3.08 -11.56
C ALA A 274 -5.53 2.39 -11.02
N GLY A 275 -5.58 1.05 -11.05
CA GLY A 275 -6.69 0.27 -10.50
C GLY A 275 -6.86 0.48 -8.99
N ALA A 276 -5.77 0.44 -8.22
CA ALA A 276 -5.81 0.67 -6.78
C ALA A 276 -6.27 2.09 -6.42
N LEU A 277 -5.76 3.11 -7.14
CA LEU A 277 -6.14 4.51 -6.94
C LEU A 277 -7.60 4.78 -7.33
N LEU A 278 -8.09 4.14 -8.41
CA LEU A 278 -9.49 4.22 -8.81
C LEU A 278 -10.40 3.57 -7.76
N ALA A 279 -10.08 2.37 -7.29
CA ALA A 279 -10.82 1.70 -6.22
C ALA A 279 -10.85 2.54 -4.94
N LYS A 280 -9.70 3.13 -4.55
CA LYS A 280 -9.60 4.08 -3.43
C LYS A 280 -10.55 5.25 -3.62
N LYS A 281 -10.50 5.92 -4.78
CA LYS A 281 -11.34 7.08 -5.11
C LYS A 281 -12.82 6.72 -4.99
N LEU A 282 -13.25 5.63 -5.60
CA LEU A 282 -14.67 5.25 -5.63
C LEU A 282 -15.18 4.91 -4.22
N LEU A 283 -14.46 4.09 -3.46
CA LEU A 283 -14.88 3.69 -2.12
C LEU A 283 -14.81 4.85 -1.11
N ASN A 284 -13.75 5.65 -1.14
CA ASN A 284 -13.60 6.80 -0.23
C ASN A 284 -14.51 7.98 -0.60
N THR A 285 -15.20 7.95 -1.74
CA THR A 285 -16.17 8.98 -2.14
C THR A 285 -17.61 8.50 -1.94
N HIS A 286 -17.91 7.24 -2.28
CA HIS A 286 -19.29 6.73 -2.33
C HIS A 286 -19.65 5.75 -1.22
N HIS A 287 -18.68 5.33 -0.39
CA HIS A 287 -18.89 4.42 0.74
C HIS A 287 -18.04 4.80 1.97
N ALA A 288 -17.69 6.09 2.07
CA ALA A 288 -16.72 6.63 3.02
C ALA A 288 -17.16 6.56 4.49
N ASP A 289 -18.46 6.41 4.73
CA ASP A 289 -19.08 6.22 6.04
C ASP A 289 -18.93 4.78 6.57
N LYS A 290 -18.49 3.85 5.71
CA LYS A 290 -18.28 2.43 6.07
C LYS A 290 -16.86 1.97 5.87
N VAL A 291 -16.11 2.53 4.92
CA VAL A 291 -14.73 2.13 4.62
C VAL A 291 -13.79 3.32 4.44
N LEU A 292 -12.51 3.10 4.77
CA LEU A 292 -11.40 3.95 4.37
C LEU A 292 -10.33 3.09 3.69
N VAL A 293 -10.13 3.32 2.40
CA VAL A 293 -9.11 2.66 1.59
C VAL A 293 -7.83 3.49 1.59
N THR A 294 -6.70 2.86 1.89
CA THR A 294 -5.36 3.39 1.61
C THR A 294 -4.62 2.52 0.63
N THR A 295 -3.78 3.15 -0.17
CA THR A 295 -3.06 2.51 -1.27
C THR A 295 -1.56 2.57 -1.02
N TYR A 296 -0.89 1.44 -1.23
CA TYR A 296 0.56 1.34 -1.30
C TYR A 296 0.92 0.90 -2.72
N LEU A 297 1.75 1.70 -3.39
CA LEU A 297 2.01 1.57 -4.81
C LEU A 297 3.39 0.95 -5.05
N ASN A 298 3.53 0.25 -6.17
CA ASN A 298 4.80 -0.31 -6.64
C ASN A 298 5.43 -1.38 -5.72
N GLY A 299 4.61 -2.27 -5.17
CA GLY A 299 5.05 -3.42 -4.40
C GLY A 299 4.70 -3.34 -2.91
N TRP A 300 5.40 -4.12 -2.10
CA TRP A 300 5.12 -4.24 -0.67
C TRP A 300 5.31 -2.88 0.05
N PRO A 301 4.44 -2.51 1.01
CA PRO A 301 4.53 -1.23 1.70
C PRO A 301 5.89 -1.01 2.35
N ARG A 302 6.46 0.20 2.17
CA ARG A 302 7.62 0.66 2.94
C ARG A 302 7.24 1.25 4.29
N ASP A 303 5.97 1.63 4.47
CA ASP A 303 5.42 2.05 5.76
C ASP A 303 5.40 0.85 6.73
N PRO A 304 6.24 0.85 7.78
CA PRO A 304 6.30 -0.27 8.72
C PRO A 304 5.01 -0.44 9.54
N SER A 305 4.13 0.57 9.56
CA SER A 305 2.84 0.54 10.25
C SER A 305 1.66 0.12 9.37
N ALA A 306 1.88 -0.12 8.07
CA ALA A 306 0.83 -0.20 7.05
C ALA A 306 -0.35 -1.12 7.39
N PHE A 307 -0.09 -2.19 8.14
CA PHE A 307 -1.07 -3.23 8.44
C PHE A 307 -1.59 -3.23 9.89
N GLN A 308 -1.14 -2.31 10.75
CA GLN A 308 -1.50 -2.33 12.18
C GLN A 308 -3.01 -2.21 12.41
N ASN A 309 -3.70 -1.30 11.71
CA ASN A 309 -5.15 -1.09 11.88
C ASN A 309 -6.00 -1.64 10.73
N ALA A 310 -5.46 -2.56 9.90
CA ALA A 310 -6.18 -3.11 8.76
C ALA A 310 -7.32 -4.04 9.17
N ASP A 311 -8.50 -3.86 8.56
CA ASP A 311 -9.60 -4.84 8.57
C ASP A 311 -9.57 -5.74 7.33
N ALA A 312 -9.01 -5.24 6.22
CA ALA A 312 -8.76 -6.02 5.01
C ALA A 312 -7.45 -5.62 4.30
N LEU A 313 -6.86 -6.61 3.63
CA LEU A 313 -5.77 -6.49 2.67
C LEU A 313 -6.26 -6.92 1.29
N VAL A 314 -6.03 -6.08 0.29
CA VAL A 314 -6.25 -6.38 -1.13
C VAL A 314 -4.93 -6.24 -1.86
N ILE A 315 -4.58 -7.21 -2.70
CA ILE A 315 -3.40 -7.14 -3.56
C ILE A 315 -3.82 -7.26 -5.01
N GLN A 316 -3.42 -6.28 -5.83
CA GLN A 316 -3.55 -6.32 -7.29
C GLN A 316 -2.15 -6.17 -7.88
N SER A 317 -1.63 -7.22 -8.51
CA SER A 317 -0.23 -7.26 -8.95
C SER A 317 0.00 -8.37 -9.96
N ASP A 318 1.23 -8.45 -10.47
CA ASP A 318 1.79 -9.68 -11.03
C ASP A 318 1.86 -10.80 -9.95
N GLY A 319 1.92 -12.05 -10.41
CA GLY A 319 2.05 -13.25 -9.58
C GLY A 319 3.46 -13.84 -9.53
N GLY A 320 3.54 -15.09 -9.09
CA GLY A 320 4.79 -15.83 -8.96
C GLY A 320 5.81 -15.10 -8.06
N PRO A 321 7.11 -15.16 -8.37
CA PRO A 321 8.14 -14.44 -7.60
C PRO A 321 8.03 -12.91 -7.61
N LYS A 322 7.20 -12.33 -8.48
CA LYS A 322 6.93 -10.89 -8.53
C LYS A 322 5.77 -10.45 -7.64
N HIS A 323 5.06 -11.40 -7.04
CA HIS A 323 3.97 -11.12 -6.14
C HIS A 323 4.49 -10.31 -4.92
N PRO A 324 3.90 -9.15 -4.55
CA PRO A 324 4.39 -8.30 -3.46
C PRO A 324 4.54 -9.05 -2.13
N ALA A 325 3.60 -9.95 -1.82
CA ALA A 325 3.66 -10.77 -0.61
C ALA A 325 4.60 -11.99 -0.66
N TYR A 326 5.29 -12.26 -1.77
CA TYR A 326 6.08 -13.51 -1.96
C TYR A 326 7.11 -13.73 -0.84
N TRP A 327 7.72 -12.65 -0.34
CA TRP A 327 8.71 -12.68 0.74
C TRP A 327 8.13 -12.34 2.12
N HIS A 328 6.81 -12.16 2.23
CA HIS A 328 6.12 -11.65 3.42
C HIS A 328 4.98 -12.55 3.89
N LEU A 329 5.09 -13.88 3.65
CA LEU A 329 4.05 -14.85 4.00
C LEU A 329 3.65 -14.81 5.48
N ARG A 330 4.63 -14.66 6.40
CA ARG A 330 4.37 -14.49 7.84
C ARG A 330 3.49 -13.30 8.16
N GLN A 331 3.61 -12.20 7.41
CA GLN A 331 2.71 -11.07 7.61
C GLN A 331 1.29 -11.41 7.14
N ILE A 332 1.14 -12.13 6.02
CA ILE A 332 -0.17 -12.60 5.55
C ILE A 332 -0.82 -13.52 6.57
N ASP A 333 -0.07 -14.49 7.10
CA ASP A 333 -0.55 -15.39 8.16
C ASP A 333 -0.92 -14.64 9.43
N TYR A 334 -0.06 -13.72 9.89
CA TYR A 334 -0.36 -12.90 11.07
C TYR A 334 -1.64 -12.08 10.89
N LEU A 335 -1.88 -11.52 9.69
CA LEU A 335 -3.13 -10.83 9.38
C LEU A 335 -4.32 -11.77 9.38
N ARG A 336 -4.19 -12.94 8.73
CA ARG A 336 -5.22 -13.98 8.67
C ARG A 336 -5.63 -14.45 10.07
N GLU A 337 -4.66 -14.77 10.92
CA GLU A 337 -4.87 -15.23 12.31
C GLU A 337 -5.57 -14.19 13.18
N ARG A 338 -5.47 -12.90 12.82
CA ARG A 338 -6.21 -11.81 13.46
C ARG A 338 -7.61 -11.58 12.88
N GLY A 339 -8.04 -12.39 11.93
CA GLY A 339 -9.33 -12.25 11.26
C GLY A 339 -9.35 -11.19 10.16
N VAL A 340 -8.20 -10.62 9.77
CA VAL A 340 -8.13 -9.64 8.67
C VAL A 340 -8.52 -10.32 7.36
N GLY A 341 -9.35 -9.64 6.58
CA GLY A 341 -9.78 -10.09 5.26
C GLY A 341 -8.64 -10.07 4.25
N VAL A 342 -8.53 -11.07 3.37
CA VAL A 342 -7.47 -11.10 2.34
C VAL A 342 -8.04 -11.32 0.93
N GLY A 343 -7.75 -10.40 0.01
CA GLY A 343 -8.20 -10.43 -1.37
C GLY A 343 -7.06 -10.40 -2.37
N MET A 344 -7.14 -11.19 -3.44
CA MET A 344 -6.17 -11.22 -4.53
C MET A 344 -6.87 -10.97 -5.87
N ILE A 345 -6.33 -10.06 -6.66
CA ILE A 345 -6.89 -9.64 -7.96
C ILE A 345 -5.91 -9.95 -9.10
N HIS A 346 -6.48 -10.51 -10.16
CA HIS A 346 -5.81 -10.91 -11.39
C HIS A 346 -4.63 -11.86 -11.12
N TYR A 347 -3.44 -11.52 -11.62
CA TYR A 347 -2.24 -12.32 -11.47
C TYR A 347 -1.77 -12.48 -10.02
N ALA A 348 -2.25 -11.65 -9.09
CA ALA A 348 -2.00 -11.84 -7.66
C ALA A 348 -2.59 -13.15 -7.10
N VAL A 349 -3.51 -13.81 -7.81
CA VAL A 349 -4.01 -15.13 -7.41
C VAL A 349 -2.99 -16.26 -7.65
N GLU A 350 -1.79 -15.97 -8.13
CA GLU A 350 -0.72 -16.94 -8.40
C GLU A 350 0.54 -16.65 -7.56
N MET A 351 1.02 -17.67 -6.86
CA MET A 351 2.41 -17.78 -6.42
C MET A 351 3.03 -19.09 -6.91
N THR A 352 4.30 -19.32 -6.58
CA THR A 352 4.97 -20.59 -6.89
C THR A 352 4.37 -21.75 -6.11
N PRO A 353 4.31 -22.98 -6.65
CA PRO A 353 3.84 -24.14 -5.89
C PRO A 353 4.61 -24.38 -4.59
N GLY A 354 3.91 -24.81 -3.55
CA GLY A 354 4.44 -25.01 -2.21
C GLY A 354 3.92 -23.95 -1.22
N GLU A 355 4.71 -23.65 -0.20
CA GLU A 355 4.32 -22.80 0.94
C GLU A 355 3.68 -21.46 0.54
N THR A 356 4.22 -20.81 -0.49
CA THR A 356 3.72 -19.53 -1.02
C THR A 356 2.29 -19.66 -1.55
N ASN A 357 2.00 -20.65 -2.40
CA ASN A 357 0.64 -20.87 -2.91
C ASN A 357 -0.30 -21.45 -1.85
N ASP A 358 0.19 -22.29 -0.94
CA ASP A 358 -0.58 -22.82 0.18
C ASP A 358 -1.06 -21.69 1.11
N THR A 359 -0.21 -20.68 1.34
CA THR A 359 -0.56 -19.47 2.09
C THR A 359 -1.66 -18.69 1.38
N LEU A 360 -1.59 -18.54 0.05
CA LEU A 360 -2.66 -17.90 -0.73
C LEU A 360 -3.97 -18.67 -0.60
N ILE A 361 -3.97 -19.99 -0.81
CA ILE A 361 -5.17 -20.83 -0.71
C ILE A 361 -5.77 -20.76 0.70
N ALA A 362 -4.94 -20.74 1.75
CA ALA A 362 -5.41 -20.59 3.12
C ALA A 362 -6.07 -19.23 3.37
N ALA A 363 -5.57 -18.16 2.71
CA ALA A 363 -6.08 -16.80 2.86
C ALA A 363 -7.34 -16.52 2.03
N THR A 364 -7.39 -16.99 0.79
CA THR A 364 -8.42 -16.63 -0.22
C THR A 364 -9.32 -17.79 -0.64
N GLY A 365 -9.02 -19.01 -0.22
CA GLY A 365 -9.78 -20.23 -0.53
C GLY A 365 -9.38 -20.92 -1.85
N GLY A 366 -8.59 -20.25 -2.68
CA GLY A 366 -8.09 -20.83 -3.93
C GLY A 366 -7.00 -19.99 -4.57
N ALA A 367 -6.23 -20.60 -5.45
CA ALA A 367 -5.14 -19.94 -6.18
C ALA A 367 -4.94 -20.57 -7.55
N PHE A 368 -4.25 -19.85 -8.43
CA PHE A 368 -3.71 -20.42 -9.66
C PHE A 368 -2.59 -21.39 -9.31
N GLU A 369 -2.46 -22.49 -10.05
CA GLU A 369 -1.31 -23.39 -9.91
C GLU A 369 -0.74 -23.73 -11.29
N ILE A 370 0.57 -23.55 -11.45
CA ILE A 370 1.26 -23.88 -12.71
C ILE A 370 1.11 -25.36 -13.07
N ASN A 371 0.99 -25.66 -14.37
CA ASN A 371 0.70 -26.99 -14.92
C ASN A 371 -0.69 -27.56 -14.53
N TYR A 372 -1.52 -26.76 -13.86
CA TYR A 372 -2.88 -27.12 -13.47
C TYR A 372 -3.90 -26.13 -14.03
N SER A 373 -3.75 -24.85 -13.70
CA SER A 373 -4.64 -23.76 -14.10
C SER A 373 -4.34 -23.24 -15.50
N VAL A 374 -5.25 -22.45 -16.06
CA VAL A 374 -5.18 -21.93 -17.45
C VAL A 374 -5.46 -20.43 -17.47
N ASN A 375 -4.69 -19.64 -18.22
CA ASN A 375 -4.91 -18.19 -18.42
C ASN A 375 -5.10 -17.73 -19.89
N PRO A 376 -6.22 -18.07 -20.56
CA PRO A 376 -6.51 -17.57 -21.89
C PRO A 376 -7.23 -16.22 -21.85
N HIS A 377 -7.29 -15.54 -23.01
CA HIS A 377 -8.15 -14.37 -23.19
C HIS A 377 -9.46 -14.78 -23.87
N TRP A 378 -10.60 -14.55 -23.20
CA TRP A 378 -11.91 -14.97 -23.68
C TRP A 378 -13.04 -14.13 -23.10
N ASP A 379 -14.23 -14.25 -23.69
CA ASP A 379 -15.44 -13.57 -23.25
C ASP A 379 -16.15 -14.41 -22.17
N GLY A 380 -16.10 -13.94 -20.92
CA GLY A 380 -16.78 -14.57 -19.80
C GLY A 380 -18.24 -14.15 -19.76
N GLU A 381 -19.16 -15.08 -19.99
CA GLU A 381 -20.61 -14.86 -19.84
C GLU A 381 -21.08 -15.25 -18.42
N PHE A 382 -21.42 -14.25 -17.61
CA PHE A 382 -21.87 -14.44 -16.22
C PHE A 382 -23.39 -14.36 -16.11
N ALA A 383 -24.07 -15.34 -16.73
CA ALA A 383 -25.53 -15.36 -16.81
C ALA A 383 -26.24 -15.65 -15.47
N LYS A 384 -25.54 -16.30 -14.52
CA LYS A 384 -26.09 -16.72 -13.22
C LYS A 384 -25.20 -16.22 -12.09
N LEU A 385 -25.84 -15.64 -11.07
CA LEU A 385 -25.19 -15.08 -9.90
C LEU A 385 -25.76 -15.74 -8.63
N PRO A 386 -24.93 -16.05 -7.62
CA PRO A 386 -25.40 -16.70 -6.40
C PRO A 386 -26.18 -15.73 -5.51
N SER A 387 -26.93 -16.28 -4.56
CA SER A 387 -27.45 -15.50 -3.43
C SER A 387 -26.34 -15.31 -2.40
N HIS A 388 -25.48 -14.31 -2.62
CA HIS A 388 -24.39 -13.95 -1.72
C HIS A 388 -24.25 -12.43 -1.62
N LEU A 389 -23.71 -11.92 -0.50
CA LEU A 389 -23.54 -10.48 -0.27
C LEU A 389 -22.70 -9.82 -1.36
N VAL A 390 -21.67 -10.51 -1.84
CA VAL A 390 -20.79 -10.01 -2.92
C VAL A 390 -21.51 -9.89 -4.27
N ALA A 391 -22.55 -10.68 -4.50
CA ALA A 391 -23.35 -10.64 -5.72
C ALA A 391 -24.52 -9.64 -5.67
N ARG A 392 -24.70 -8.90 -4.56
CA ARG A 392 -25.81 -7.94 -4.41
C ARG A 392 -25.78 -6.86 -5.49
N GLY A 393 -26.91 -6.72 -6.17
CA GLY A 393 -27.15 -5.74 -7.22
C GLY A 393 -26.26 -5.84 -8.46
N VAL A 394 -25.49 -6.92 -8.59
CA VAL A 394 -24.80 -7.30 -9.83
C VAL A 394 -25.82 -7.92 -10.76
N LYS A 395 -25.84 -7.49 -12.02
CA LYS A 395 -26.69 -8.04 -13.09
C LYS A 395 -25.87 -8.97 -13.98
N PRO A 396 -26.51 -9.86 -14.75
CA PRO A 396 -25.80 -10.65 -15.76
C PRO A 396 -25.05 -9.77 -16.76
N PHE A 397 -23.81 -10.13 -17.06
CA PHE A 397 -22.96 -9.41 -18.00
C PHE A 397 -22.01 -10.36 -18.75
N THR A 398 -21.51 -9.89 -19.89
CA THR A 398 -20.45 -10.55 -20.66
C THR A 398 -19.30 -9.58 -20.84
N ILE A 399 -18.07 -10.04 -20.60
CA ILE A 399 -16.90 -9.18 -20.78
C ILE A 399 -15.65 -9.99 -21.15
N ARG A 400 -14.83 -9.40 -22.02
CA ARG A 400 -13.54 -9.93 -22.41
C ARG A 400 -12.47 -9.59 -21.38
N ASP A 401 -11.75 -10.60 -20.92
CA ASP A 401 -10.59 -10.45 -20.04
C ASP A 401 -9.62 -11.63 -20.24
N GLU A 402 -8.49 -11.63 -19.53
CA GLU A 402 -7.63 -12.81 -19.38
C GLU A 402 -8.12 -13.63 -18.17
N TRP A 403 -9.29 -14.25 -18.30
CA TRP A 403 -9.93 -14.98 -17.21
C TRP A 403 -9.24 -16.31 -16.93
N TYR A 404 -8.68 -16.45 -15.73
CA TYR A 404 -8.04 -17.70 -15.31
C TYR A 404 -9.05 -18.70 -14.78
N PHE A 405 -8.83 -19.98 -15.09
CA PHE A 405 -9.71 -21.05 -14.64
C PHE A 405 -8.97 -22.35 -14.33
N ASN A 406 -9.74 -23.37 -13.91
CA ASN A 406 -9.25 -24.58 -13.26
C ASN A 406 -8.36 -24.21 -12.06
N MET A 407 -8.91 -23.41 -11.15
CA MET A 407 -8.19 -22.92 -9.97
C MET A 407 -8.00 -24.05 -8.96
N ARG A 408 -6.90 -24.04 -8.23
CA ARG A 408 -6.66 -24.93 -7.09
C ARG A 408 -7.41 -24.38 -5.88
N PHE A 409 -8.51 -25.02 -5.51
CA PHE A 409 -9.28 -24.66 -4.31
C PHE A 409 -8.83 -25.47 -3.09
N LYS A 410 -9.20 -24.98 -1.90
CA LYS A 410 -9.24 -25.81 -0.69
C LYS A 410 -9.97 -27.13 -0.97
N LYS A 411 -9.56 -28.18 -0.26
CA LYS A 411 -10.18 -29.51 -0.37
C LYS A 411 -11.70 -29.39 -0.25
N ASP A 412 -12.40 -30.02 -1.19
CA ASP A 412 -13.87 -30.02 -1.29
C ASP A 412 -14.52 -28.61 -1.33
N MET A 413 -13.74 -27.59 -1.70
CA MET A 413 -14.15 -26.17 -1.69
C MET A 413 -14.68 -25.71 -0.33
N GLU A 414 -14.12 -26.23 0.77
CA GLU A 414 -14.59 -25.92 2.12
C GLU A 414 -14.59 -24.40 2.41
N GLY A 415 -15.79 -23.88 2.70
CA GLY A 415 -16.03 -22.46 2.99
C GLY A 415 -16.01 -21.57 1.74
N VAL A 416 -15.75 -22.12 0.56
CA VAL A 416 -15.64 -21.35 -0.69
C VAL A 416 -16.99 -21.27 -1.39
N THR A 417 -17.37 -20.04 -1.77
CA THR A 417 -18.56 -19.78 -2.59
C THR A 417 -18.13 -19.13 -3.91
N PRO A 418 -18.38 -19.76 -5.07
CA PRO A 418 -18.20 -19.12 -6.37
C PRO A 418 -19.14 -17.93 -6.53
N ILE A 419 -18.60 -16.78 -6.97
CA ILE A 419 -19.36 -15.56 -7.24
C ILE A 419 -19.60 -15.40 -8.74
N LEU A 420 -18.55 -15.51 -9.55
CA LEU A 420 -18.62 -15.45 -11.00
C LEU A 420 -18.15 -16.78 -11.57
N SER A 421 -19.01 -17.39 -12.38
CA SER A 421 -18.70 -18.64 -13.09
C SER A 421 -19.16 -18.55 -14.53
N ALA A 422 -18.33 -19.02 -15.45
CA ALA A 422 -18.60 -19.03 -16.88
C ALA A 422 -18.05 -20.32 -17.52
N VAL A 423 -18.61 -20.72 -18.66
CA VAL A 423 -18.13 -21.89 -19.42
C VAL A 423 -17.08 -21.40 -20.41
N PRO A 424 -15.80 -21.77 -20.26
CA PRO A 424 -14.77 -21.39 -21.22
C PRO A 424 -15.04 -22.10 -22.56
N PRO A 425 -14.92 -21.39 -23.68
CA PRO A 425 -15.13 -22.00 -24.99
C PRO A 425 -13.90 -22.84 -25.39
N GLN A 426 -14.05 -23.78 -26.33
CA GLN A 426 -13.01 -24.77 -26.66
C GLN A 426 -11.69 -24.14 -27.15
N GLU A 427 -11.75 -22.97 -27.80
CA GLU A 427 -10.58 -22.24 -28.29
C GLU A 427 -9.61 -21.80 -27.17
N THR A 428 -10.08 -21.74 -25.92
CA THR A 428 -9.24 -21.49 -24.75
C THR A 428 -8.17 -22.56 -24.56
N MET A 429 -8.37 -23.76 -25.13
CA MET A 429 -7.45 -24.91 -25.09
C MET A 429 -6.55 -25.00 -26.35
N SER A 430 -6.44 -23.95 -27.15
CA SER A 430 -5.65 -23.98 -28.40
C SER A 430 -4.12 -24.12 -28.19
N ARG A 431 -3.59 -23.68 -27.04
CA ARG A 431 -2.17 -23.83 -26.69
C ARG A 431 -1.86 -25.28 -26.27
N PRO A 432 -0.65 -25.82 -26.54
CA PRO A 432 -0.20 -27.10 -25.96
C PRO A 432 -0.20 -27.07 -24.43
N ASP A 433 -0.17 -28.24 -23.77
CA ASP A 433 -0.06 -28.34 -22.30
C ASP A 433 1.21 -27.65 -21.79
N GLY A 434 1.13 -27.07 -20.58
CA GLY A 434 2.24 -26.34 -19.99
C GLY A 434 1.83 -25.49 -18.80
N ASP A 435 2.78 -24.68 -18.31
CA ASP A 435 2.69 -23.99 -17.03
C ASP A 435 1.41 -23.16 -16.86
N HIS A 436 0.92 -22.49 -17.92
CA HIS A 436 -0.31 -21.68 -17.86
C HIS A 436 -1.37 -22.05 -18.92
N SER A 437 -1.19 -23.19 -19.59
CA SER A 437 -2.10 -23.69 -20.62
C SER A 437 -2.81 -24.98 -20.22
N GLY A 438 -2.59 -25.43 -18.97
CA GLY A 438 -3.29 -26.56 -18.39
C GLY A 438 -2.69 -27.91 -18.75
N ASN A 439 -3.54 -28.93 -18.65
CA ASN A 439 -3.21 -30.34 -18.76
C ASN A 439 -4.38 -31.14 -19.38
N PRO A 440 -4.20 -32.45 -19.65
CA PRO A 440 -5.25 -33.24 -20.30
C PRO A 440 -6.57 -33.33 -19.52
N ALA A 441 -6.56 -33.14 -18.19
CA ALA A 441 -7.79 -33.18 -17.40
C ALA A 441 -8.63 -31.91 -17.61
N VAL A 442 -8.02 -30.73 -17.60
CA VAL A 442 -8.75 -29.47 -17.86
C VAL A 442 -9.30 -29.40 -19.28
N ARG A 443 -8.60 -29.94 -20.28
CA ARG A 443 -9.13 -30.05 -21.64
C ARG A 443 -10.46 -30.82 -21.68
N LYS A 444 -10.53 -31.97 -21.02
CA LYS A 444 -11.76 -32.77 -20.92
C LYS A 444 -12.87 -32.02 -20.19
N MET A 445 -12.53 -31.20 -19.17
CA MET A 445 -13.52 -30.37 -18.48
C MET A 445 -14.10 -29.29 -19.39
N VAL A 446 -13.25 -28.65 -20.20
CA VAL A 446 -13.68 -27.66 -21.21
C VAL A 446 -14.53 -28.33 -22.31
N GLU A 447 -14.09 -29.47 -22.83
CA GLU A 447 -14.86 -30.26 -23.81
C GLU A 447 -16.23 -30.67 -23.29
N ALA A 448 -16.34 -31.00 -22.00
CA ALA A 448 -17.59 -31.34 -21.32
C ALA A 448 -18.46 -30.11 -20.98
N GLY A 449 -18.02 -28.89 -21.28
CA GLY A 449 -18.77 -27.66 -20.99
C GLY A 449 -18.92 -27.36 -19.50
N MET A 450 -17.96 -27.80 -18.67
CA MET A 450 -18.03 -27.60 -17.22
C MET A 450 -17.78 -26.13 -16.86
N PRO A 451 -18.72 -25.46 -16.14
CA PRO A 451 -18.51 -24.11 -15.67
C PRO A 451 -17.25 -23.98 -14.81
N GLN A 452 -16.53 -22.89 -14.98
CA GLN A 452 -15.33 -22.57 -14.23
C GLN A 452 -15.54 -21.35 -13.35
N HIS A 453 -14.90 -21.33 -12.18
CA HIS A 453 -15.04 -20.26 -11.20
C HIS A 453 -13.88 -19.26 -11.33
N VAL A 454 -14.20 -18.01 -11.65
CA VAL A 454 -13.22 -16.94 -11.93
C VAL A 454 -13.27 -15.81 -10.89
N CYS A 455 -14.30 -15.81 -10.06
CA CYS A 455 -14.39 -15.03 -8.83
C CYS A 455 -14.99 -15.91 -7.74
N TRP A 456 -14.38 -15.92 -6.56
CA TRP A 456 -14.87 -16.67 -5.41
C TRP A 456 -14.57 -15.93 -4.12
N VAL A 457 -15.30 -16.29 -3.08
CA VAL A 457 -15.05 -15.88 -1.70
C VAL A 457 -14.83 -17.09 -0.81
N VAL A 458 -14.15 -16.90 0.31
CA VAL A 458 -14.02 -17.90 1.38
C VAL A 458 -14.41 -17.31 2.72
N GLU A 459 -15.22 -18.02 3.47
CA GLU A 459 -15.38 -17.82 4.92
C GLU A 459 -14.50 -18.84 5.63
N ARG A 460 -13.57 -18.34 6.45
CA ARG A 460 -12.63 -19.17 7.18
C ARG A 460 -13.23 -19.57 8.54
N PRO A 461 -12.84 -20.73 9.11
CA PRO A 461 -13.35 -21.17 10.41
C PRO A 461 -13.08 -20.18 11.57
N ASP A 462 -12.05 -19.33 11.44
CA ASP A 462 -11.71 -18.27 12.39
C ASP A 462 -12.61 -17.02 12.28
N GLY A 463 -13.61 -17.03 11.40
CA GLY A 463 -14.50 -15.91 11.12
C GLY A 463 -13.93 -14.89 10.14
N GLY A 464 -12.67 -15.05 9.75
CA GLY A 464 -12.03 -14.23 8.74
C GLY A 464 -12.52 -14.55 7.33
N ARG A 465 -12.28 -13.62 6.40
CA ARG A 465 -12.81 -13.69 5.03
C ARG A 465 -11.69 -13.58 4.01
N GLY A 466 -11.94 -14.08 2.81
CA GLY A 466 -11.05 -13.83 1.68
C GLY A 466 -11.75 -13.91 0.34
N PHE A 467 -11.10 -13.40 -0.71
CA PHE A 467 -11.59 -13.57 -2.08
C PHE A 467 -10.45 -13.72 -3.08
N GLY A 468 -10.74 -14.39 -4.19
CA GLY A 468 -9.91 -14.36 -5.38
C GLY A 468 -10.73 -13.94 -6.58
N PHE A 469 -10.13 -13.14 -7.46
CA PHE A 469 -10.78 -12.63 -8.65
C PHE A 469 -9.76 -12.58 -9.79
N THR A 470 -10.02 -13.25 -10.91
CA THR A 470 -9.00 -13.44 -11.95
C THR A 470 -9.06 -12.41 -13.07
N GLY A 471 -10.06 -11.52 -13.07
CA GLY A 471 -10.21 -10.45 -14.07
C GLY A 471 -9.40 -9.20 -13.74
N LEU A 472 -9.61 -8.13 -14.53
CA LEU A 472 -8.85 -6.88 -14.54
C LEU A 472 -7.43 -7.02 -15.12
N HIS A 473 -7.26 -7.90 -16.13
CA HIS A 473 -6.13 -7.77 -17.04
C HIS A 473 -6.18 -6.41 -17.74
N PHE A 474 -7.33 -6.08 -18.32
CA PHE A 474 -7.57 -4.80 -19.00
C PHE A 474 -8.07 -3.75 -18.01
N HIS A 475 -7.37 -2.62 -17.92
CA HIS A 475 -7.77 -1.52 -17.03
C HIS A 475 -9.13 -0.92 -17.42
N ASP A 476 -9.46 -0.94 -18.72
CA ASP A 476 -10.76 -0.48 -19.24
C ASP A 476 -11.96 -1.23 -18.66
N ASN A 477 -11.77 -2.45 -18.15
CA ASN A 477 -12.86 -3.24 -17.60
C ASN A 477 -13.44 -2.64 -16.29
N TRP A 478 -12.75 -1.68 -15.66
CA TRP A 478 -13.35 -0.84 -14.61
C TRP A 478 -14.57 -0.04 -15.08
N ALA A 479 -14.72 0.22 -16.39
CA ALA A 479 -15.90 0.88 -16.95
C ALA A 479 -17.16 -0.02 -16.90
N ASN A 480 -17.02 -1.33 -16.79
CA ASN A 480 -18.17 -2.22 -16.67
C ASN A 480 -18.74 -2.17 -15.24
N ASP A 481 -19.98 -1.70 -15.10
CA ASP A 481 -20.62 -1.47 -13.81
C ASP A 481 -20.77 -2.74 -12.97
N ASP A 482 -21.09 -3.87 -13.60
CA ASP A 482 -21.35 -5.13 -12.91
C ASP A 482 -20.05 -5.84 -12.46
N LEU A 483 -19.00 -5.78 -13.29
CA LEU A 483 -17.65 -6.22 -12.90
C LEU A 483 -17.13 -5.35 -11.76
N ARG A 484 -17.17 -4.02 -11.92
CA ARG A 484 -16.71 -3.07 -10.91
C ARG A 484 -17.45 -3.28 -9.59
N LYS A 485 -18.78 -3.38 -9.62
CA LYS A 485 -19.59 -3.64 -8.43
C LYS A 485 -19.22 -4.96 -7.76
N THR A 486 -18.97 -6.03 -8.53
CA THR A 486 -18.52 -7.31 -7.97
C THR A 486 -17.22 -7.14 -7.17
N VAL A 487 -16.23 -6.43 -7.73
CA VAL A 487 -14.94 -6.17 -7.06
C VAL A 487 -15.13 -5.31 -5.81
N LEU A 488 -15.86 -4.19 -5.91
CA LEU A 488 -16.09 -3.30 -4.77
C LEU A 488 -16.86 -4.00 -3.63
N ASN A 489 -17.88 -4.80 -3.98
CA ASN A 489 -18.60 -5.62 -3.02
C ASN A 489 -17.66 -6.62 -2.34
N ALA A 490 -16.78 -7.29 -3.07
CA ALA A 490 -15.83 -8.25 -2.52
C ALA A 490 -14.85 -7.60 -1.53
N ILE A 491 -14.32 -6.42 -1.87
CA ILE A 491 -13.45 -5.63 -1.00
C ILE A 491 -14.16 -5.25 0.31
N CYS A 492 -15.38 -4.69 0.21
CA CYS A 492 -16.17 -4.34 1.39
C CYS A 492 -16.53 -5.58 2.23
N TRP A 493 -16.85 -6.70 1.57
CA TRP A 493 -17.21 -7.93 2.24
C TRP A 493 -16.07 -8.50 3.09
N ILE A 494 -14.84 -8.56 2.55
CA ILE A 494 -13.69 -9.05 3.31
C ILE A 494 -13.29 -8.12 4.46
N ALA A 495 -13.55 -6.81 4.32
CA ALA A 495 -13.34 -5.84 5.40
C ALA A 495 -14.40 -5.92 6.51
N GLY A 496 -15.45 -6.73 6.31
CA GLY A 496 -16.60 -6.77 7.21
C GLY A 496 -17.45 -5.51 7.18
N ALA A 497 -17.32 -4.70 6.12
CA ALA A 497 -18.15 -3.52 5.91
C ALA A 497 -19.55 -3.91 5.42
N GLU A 498 -20.53 -3.06 5.75
CA GLU A 498 -21.89 -3.23 5.28
C GLU A 498 -21.95 -3.06 3.75
N ILE A 499 -22.74 -3.92 3.09
CA ILE A 499 -23.01 -3.85 1.64
C ILE A 499 -24.51 -3.59 1.47
N PRO A 500 -24.91 -2.46 0.84
CA PRO A 500 -26.31 -2.15 0.57
C PRO A 500 -27.05 -3.25 -0.20
N GLY A 501 -28.38 -3.24 -0.18
CA GLY A 501 -29.19 -4.26 -0.85
C GLY A 501 -28.93 -4.33 -2.36
N GLU A 502 -28.66 -3.18 -2.97
CA GLU A 502 -28.32 -2.93 -4.37
C GLU A 502 -26.81 -3.03 -4.69
N GLY A 503 -26.01 -3.44 -3.71
CA GLY A 503 -24.55 -3.47 -3.79
C GLY A 503 -23.91 -2.08 -3.64
N ILE A 504 -22.58 -2.02 -3.69
CA ILE A 504 -21.84 -0.76 -3.64
C ILE A 504 -22.16 0.07 -4.89
N GLY A 505 -22.74 1.25 -4.67
CA GLY A 505 -23.00 2.23 -5.71
C GLY A 505 -21.72 2.98 -6.10
N SER A 506 -21.47 3.10 -7.40
CA SER A 506 -20.41 3.97 -7.93
C SER A 506 -20.78 4.46 -9.34
N PRO A 507 -20.47 5.71 -9.70
CA PRO A 507 -20.60 6.17 -11.07
C PRO A 507 -19.66 5.37 -11.98
N THR A 508 -20.07 5.18 -13.23
CA THR A 508 -19.18 4.65 -14.27
C THR A 508 -18.01 5.62 -14.46
N PRO A 509 -16.74 5.17 -14.30
CA PRO A 509 -15.59 6.02 -14.51
C PRO A 509 -15.60 6.63 -15.91
N SER A 510 -15.31 7.93 -16.00
CA SER A 510 -15.09 8.59 -17.28
C SER A 510 -13.79 8.11 -17.93
N GLN A 511 -13.60 8.37 -19.23
CA GLN A 511 -12.34 8.06 -19.89
C GLN A 511 -11.16 8.81 -19.27
N GLU A 512 -11.36 10.07 -18.86
CA GLU A 512 -10.34 10.87 -18.16
C GLU A 512 -9.94 10.21 -16.83
N GLU A 513 -10.90 9.65 -16.09
CA GLU A 513 -10.62 8.92 -14.84
C GLU A 513 -9.88 7.60 -15.09
N LEU A 514 -10.17 6.90 -16.19
CA LEU A 514 -9.47 5.67 -16.61
C LEU A 514 -8.09 5.93 -17.21
N ASP A 515 -7.82 7.15 -17.68
CA ASP A 515 -6.51 7.56 -18.19
C ASP A 515 -5.65 8.20 -17.09
N ALA A 516 -6.27 8.60 -15.97
CA ALA A 516 -5.58 9.16 -14.83
C ALA A 516 -4.76 8.09 -14.10
N ASN A 517 -3.51 8.43 -13.77
CA ASN A 517 -2.61 7.58 -12.97
C ASN A 517 -2.25 6.23 -13.60
N LEU A 518 -2.36 6.07 -14.93
CA LEU A 518 -1.80 4.92 -15.64
C LEU A 518 -0.34 4.70 -15.21
N ASP A 519 0.03 3.45 -15.00
CA ASP A 519 1.34 3.09 -14.52
C ASP A 519 2.41 3.58 -15.52
N PRO A 520 3.56 4.10 -15.03
CA PRO A 520 4.59 4.62 -15.91
C PRO A 520 5.25 3.46 -16.69
N LYS A 521 4.87 3.32 -17.97
CA LYS A 521 5.33 2.24 -18.85
C LYS A 521 6.19 2.76 -19.98
N PRO A 522 7.25 2.03 -20.37
CA PRO A 522 8.04 2.40 -21.53
C PRO A 522 7.18 2.38 -22.79
N ALA A 523 7.44 3.31 -23.71
CA ALA A 523 6.77 3.33 -25.00
C ALA A 523 6.95 1.97 -25.71
N PRO A 524 5.93 1.47 -26.42
CA PRO A 524 6.06 0.23 -27.18
C PRO A 524 7.28 0.32 -28.12
N LYS A 525 8.13 -0.72 -28.12
CA LYS A 525 9.20 -0.81 -29.11
C LYS A 525 8.58 -0.77 -30.50
N ALA A 526 9.05 0.14 -31.37
CA ALA A 526 8.62 0.17 -32.75
C ALA A 526 8.83 -1.23 -33.37
N LYS A 527 7.79 -1.78 -34.01
CA LYS A 527 7.91 -3.06 -34.71
C LYS A 527 9.04 -2.92 -35.75
N ALA A 528 10.07 -3.76 -35.65
CA ALA A 528 11.05 -3.87 -36.72
C ALA A 528 10.29 -4.23 -38.00
N LYS A 529 10.45 -3.41 -39.04
CA LYS A 529 9.78 -3.57 -40.33
C LYS A 529 10.25 -4.81 -41.06
#